data_AF-A0A182TCW7-F1
#
_entry.id   AF-A0A182TCW7-F1
#
_cell.length_a   1.000
_cell.length_b   1.000
_cell.length_c   1.000
_cell.angle_alpha   90.00
_cell.angle_beta   90.00
_cell.angle_gamma   90.00
#
_symmetry.space_group_name_H-M   'P 1'
#
loop_
_entity.id
_entity.type
_entity.pdbx_description
1 polymer ?
#
loop_
_entity_poly.entity_id
_entity_poly.type
_entity_poly.pdbx_seq_one_letter_code
_entity_poly.pdbx_strand_id
1 'polypeptide(L)'
;MTSEDNGDINDVFEDIFLTEERIIQEHFHHGLADGRQERSVQEAEDYGHKKGSEIGREIGFYHTIVTEIASQPETAANEKAHTLVQELLAALGKYPRENDPAVDLLHDLQRIRNTYRRLCALLKLPYKYTQTNALSF
;
A
#
# COMPACT_ATOMS: atom_id res chain seq x y z
N MET A 1 51.48 19.17 -33.51
CA MET A 1 51.70 19.43 -32.07
C MET A 1 50.33 19.59 -31.44
N THR A 2 49.78 18.48 -30.95
CA THR A 2 48.55 18.46 -30.15
C THR A 2 48.91 19.02 -28.79
N SER A 3 48.51 20.26 -28.51
CA SER A 3 48.55 20.81 -27.16
C SER A 3 47.64 19.97 -26.30
N GLU A 4 48.23 19.19 -25.40
CA GLU A 4 47.51 18.56 -24.30
C GLU A 4 46.87 19.69 -23.50
N ASP A 5 45.54 19.78 -23.59
CA ASP A 5 44.72 20.62 -22.73
C ASP A 5 44.76 19.98 -21.33
N ASN A 6 45.85 20.26 -20.63
CA ASN A 6 46.05 19.83 -19.25
C ASN A 6 45.17 20.77 -18.42
N GLY A 7 43.92 20.34 -18.18
CA GLY A 7 42.92 21.13 -17.44
C GLY A 7 43.51 21.76 -16.19
N ASP A 8 43.07 22.98 -15.86
CA ASP A 8 43.58 23.71 -14.71
C ASP A 8 43.46 22.81 -13.47
N ILE A 9 44.54 22.72 -12.69
CA ILE A 9 44.56 21.92 -11.47
C ILE A 9 43.44 22.35 -10.51
N ASN A 10 43.01 23.60 -10.59
CA ASN A 10 41.85 24.10 -9.86
C ASN A 10 40.54 23.41 -10.28
N ASP A 11 40.35 23.13 -11.57
CA ASP A 11 39.17 22.43 -12.08
C ASP A 11 39.12 20.98 -11.56
N VAL A 12 40.28 20.33 -11.45
CA VAL A 12 40.39 18.97 -10.89
C VAL A 12 40.05 18.95 -9.40
N PHE A 13 40.54 19.92 -8.63
CA PHE A 13 40.20 20.03 -7.21
C PHE A 13 38.74 20.41 -7.00
N GLU A 14 38.16 21.26 -7.85
CA GLU A 14 36.76 21.62 -7.81
C GLU A 14 35.86 20.42 -8.16
N ASP A 15 36.20 19.61 -9.17
CA ASP A 15 35.45 18.38 -9.48
C ASP A 15 35.53 17.37 -8.32
N ILE A 16 36.70 17.18 -7.70
CA ILE A 16 36.84 16.30 -6.52
C ILE A 16 35.98 16.83 -5.35
N PHE A 17 36.03 18.14 -5.09
CA PHE A 17 35.30 18.77 -3.99
C PHE A 17 33.78 18.69 -4.20
N LEU A 18 33.31 18.87 -5.44
CA LEU A 18 31.90 18.86 -5.81
C LEU A 18 31.39 17.49 -6.27
N THR A 19 32.22 16.44 -6.20
CA THR A 19 31.88 15.11 -6.72
C THR A 19 30.58 14.58 -6.12
N GLU A 20 30.39 14.72 -4.81
CA GLU A 20 29.19 14.23 -4.12
C GLU A 20 27.93 14.95 -4.62
N GLU A 21 27.96 16.28 -4.67
CA GLU A 21 26.84 17.10 -5.13
C GLU A 21 26.51 16.82 -6.60
N ARG A 22 27.54 16.66 -7.44
CA ARG A 22 27.38 16.29 -8.85
C ARG A 22 26.69 14.93 -8.99
N ILE A 23 27.17 13.92 -8.27
CA ILE A 23 26.58 12.57 -8.26
C ILE A 23 25.12 12.62 -7.79
N ILE A 24 24.82 13.33 -6.70
CA ILE A 24 23.46 13.47 -6.17
C ILE A 24 22.53 14.10 -7.23
N GLN A 25 22.95 15.20 -7.85
CA GLN A 25 22.16 15.89 -8.87
C GLN A 25 21.96 15.01 -10.11
N GLU A 26 23.02 14.35 -10.59
CA GLU A 26 22.97 13.45 -11.74
C GLU A 26 21.98 12.31 -11.50
N HIS A 27 22.10 11.60 -10.39
CA HIS A 27 21.21 10.49 -10.06
C HIS A 27 19.77 10.94 -9.77
N PHE A 28 19.57 12.13 -9.20
CA PHE A 28 18.23 12.70 -9.06
C PHE A 28 17.58 12.93 -10.43
N HIS A 29 18.29 13.55 -11.37
CA HIS A 29 17.78 13.81 -12.71
C HIS A 29 17.57 12.53 -13.52
N HIS A 30 18.50 11.58 -13.45
CA HIS A 30 18.36 10.27 -14.09
C HIS A 30 17.16 9.51 -13.51
N GLY A 31 17.03 9.42 -12.19
CA GLY A 31 15.90 8.75 -11.55
C GLY A 31 14.55 9.40 -11.88
N LEU A 32 14.51 10.73 -11.99
CA LEU A 32 13.30 11.44 -12.41
C LEU A 32 12.96 11.20 -13.89
N ALA A 33 13.96 11.14 -14.77
CA ALA A 33 13.77 10.83 -16.18
C ALA A 33 13.28 9.38 -16.38
N ASP A 34 13.92 8.44 -15.69
CA ASP A 34 13.55 7.02 -15.69
C ASP A 34 12.13 6.83 -15.15
N GLY A 35 11.79 7.46 -14.02
CA GLY A 35 10.44 7.38 -13.44
C GLY A 35 9.34 8.01 -14.30
N ARG A 36 9.69 8.90 -15.23
CA ARG A 36 8.78 9.49 -16.22
C ARG A 36 8.68 8.68 -17.51
N GLN A 37 9.49 7.64 -17.66
CA GLN A 37 9.42 6.77 -18.83
C GLN A 37 8.06 6.07 -18.86
N GLU A 38 7.49 5.95 -20.06
CA GLU A 38 6.17 5.34 -20.27
C GLU A 38 6.07 3.93 -19.66
N ARG A 39 7.15 3.13 -19.74
CA ARG A 39 7.22 1.81 -19.11
C ARG A 39 7.01 1.87 -17.60
N SER A 40 7.64 2.82 -16.92
CA SER A 40 7.50 2.97 -15.46
C SER A 40 6.10 3.42 -15.06
N VAL A 41 5.44 4.24 -15.89
CA VAL A 41 4.04 4.63 -15.68
C VAL A 41 3.10 3.44 -15.85
N GLN A 42 3.29 2.64 -16.90
CA GLN A 42 2.50 1.42 -17.14
C GLN A 42 2.71 0.39 -16.01
N GLU A 43 3.95 0.16 -15.59
CA GLU A 43 4.25 -0.74 -14.48
C GLU A 43 3.58 -0.28 -13.17
N ALA A 44 3.58 1.03 -12.90
CA ALA A 44 2.92 1.60 -11.74
C ALA A 44 1.38 1.44 -11.81
N GLU A 45 0.79 1.62 -13.00
CA GLU A 45 -0.64 1.38 -13.23
C GLU A 45 -1.01 -0.08 -13.00
N ASP A 46 -0.28 -1.01 -13.60
CA ASP A 46 -0.49 -2.46 -13.45
C ASP A 46 -0.35 -2.89 -11.99
N TYR A 47 0.68 -2.39 -11.31
CA TYR A 47 0.89 -2.65 -9.90
C TYR A 47 -0.28 -2.12 -9.05
N GLY A 48 -0.72 -0.89 -9.33
CA GLY A 48 -1.85 -0.27 -8.67
C GLY A 48 -3.14 -1.07 -8.86
N HIS A 49 -3.42 -1.51 -10.09
CA HIS A 49 -4.59 -2.33 -10.40
C HIS A 49 -4.56 -3.67 -9.66
N LYS A 50 -3.42 -4.37 -9.69
CA LYS A 50 -3.24 -5.64 -8.99
C LYS A 50 -3.44 -5.47 -7.48
N LYS A 51 -2.80 -4.46 -6.88
CA LYS A 51 -2.93 -4.18 -5.45
C LYS A 51 -4.33 -3.74 -5.05
N GLY A 52 -4.98 -2.90 -5.85
CA GLY A 52 -6.37 -2.52 -5.66
C GLY A 52 -7.29 -3.73 -5.65
N SER A 53 -7.12 -4.65 -6.61
CA SER A 53 -7.90 -5.90 -6.67
C SER A 53 -7.66 -6.81 -5.45
N GLU A 54 -6.41 -6.96 -5.00
CA GLU A 54 -6.05 -7.73 -3.80
C GLU A 54 -6.74 -7.17 -2.53
N ILE A 55 -6.72 -5.84 -2.36
CA ILE A 55 -7.36 -5.15 -1.22
C ILE A 55 -8.89 -5.23 -1.34
N GLY A 56 -9.45 -5.01 -2.53
CA GLY A 56 -10.89 -5.09 -2.76
C GLY A 56 -11.45 -6.46 -2.42
N ARG A 57 -10.74 -7.54 -2.80
CA ARG A 57 -11.11 -8.91 -2.42
C ARG A 57 -11.09 -9.12 -0.91
N GLU A 58 -10.11 -8.56 -0.22
CA GLU A 58 -10.00 -8.64 1.24
C GLU A 58 -11.14 -7.90 1.95
N ILE A 59 -11.45 -6.68 1.53
CA ILE A 59 -12.57 -5.89 2.04
C ILE A 59 -13.89 -6.61 1.80
N GLY A 60 -14.10 -7.16 0.60
CA GLY A 60 -15.30 -7.93 0.27
C GLY A 60 -15.44 -9.19 1.13
N PHE A 61 -14.35 -9.91 1.39
CA PHE A 61 -14.34 -11.05 2.30
C PHE A 61 -14.78 -10.66 3.72
N TYR A 62 -14.21 -9.59 4.27
CA TYR A 62 -14.59 -9.10 5.59
C TYR A 62 -16.05 -8.67 5.63
N HIS A 63 -16.51 -7.92 4.62
CA HIS A 63 -17.89 -7.46 4.54
C HIS A 63 -18.88 -8.62 4.55
N THR A 64 -18.68 -9.65 3.73
CA THR A 64 -19.57 -10.81 3.66
C THR A 64 -19.64 -11.54 4.99
N ILE A 65 -18.50 -11.85 5.61
CA ILE A 65 -18.47 -12.59 6.87
C ILE A 65 -19.09 -11.79 8.00
N VAL A 66 -18.78 -10.50 8.10
CA VAL A 66 -19.31 -9.65 9.18
C VAL A 66 -20.81 -9.46 9.04
N THR A 67 -21.32 -9.33 7.81
CA THR A 67 -22.76 -9.27 7.53
C THR A 67 -23.46 -10.56 7.94
N GLU A 68 -22.86 -11.72 7.64
CA GLU A 68 -23.40 -13.02 8.05
C GLU A 68 -23.37 -13.19 9.57
N ILE A 69 -22.29 -12.78 10.25
CA ILE A 69 -22.23 -12.81 11.72
C ILE A 69 -23.27 -11.87 12.34
N ALA A 70 -23.52 -10.71 11.72
CA ALA A 70 -24.50 -9.74 12.19
C ALA A 70 -25.95 -10.25 12.12
N SER A 71 -26.26 -11.15 11.16
CA SER A 71 -27.60 -11.73 11.01
C SER A 71 -27.90 -12.83 12.05
N GLN A 72 -26.87 -13.34 12.73
CA GLN A 72 -27.02 -14.41 13.71
C GLN A 72 -27.55 -13.90 15.06
N PRO A 73 -28.60 -14.53 15.62
CA PRO A 73 -29.20 -14.11 16.90
C PRO A 73 -28.26 -14.27 18.09
N GLU A 74 -27.32 -15.22 18.02
CA GLU A 74 -26.29 -15.44 19.07
C GLU A 74 -25.32 -14.25 19.18
N THR A 75 -25.05 -13.56 18.07
CA THR A 75 -24.23 -12.35 18.07
C THR A 75 -24.96 -11.19 18.77
N ALA A 76 -26.27 -11.06 18.56
CA ALA A 76 -27.08 -10.05 19.22
C ALA A 76 -27.17 -10.27 20.74
N ALA A 77 -27.07 -11.52 21.20
CA ALA A 77 -27.01 -11.86 22.62
C ALA A 77 -25.67 -11.48 23.29
N ASN A 78 -24.59 -11.35 22.51
CA ASN A 78 -23.27 -10.96 23.01
C ASN A 78 -22.99 -9.48 22.73
N GLU A 79 -23.23 -8.62 23.72
CA GLU A 79 -23.10 -7.16 23.62
C GLU A 79 -21.71 -6.70 23.13
N LYS A 80 -20.63 -7.40 23.52
CA LYS A 80 -19.27 -7.11 23.07
C LYS A 80 -19.06 -7.47 21.60
N ALA A 81 -19.60 -8.61 21.17
CA ALA A 81 -19.52 -9.02 19.77
C ALA A 81 -20.35 -8.11 18.89
N HIS A 82 -21.57 -7.78 19.30
CA HIS A 82 -22.43 -6.84 18.60
C HIS A 82 -21.77 -5.47 18.41
N THR A 83 -21.14 -4.91 19.47
CA THR A 83 -20.43 -3.63 19.37
C THR A 83 -19.28 -3.68 18.36
N LEU A 84 -18.47 -4.75 18.38
CA LEU A 84 -17.38 -4.93 17.43
C LEU A 84 -17.87 -5.10 15.99
N VAL A 85 -18.99 -5.81 15.79
CA VAL A 85 -19.61 -5.98 14.47
C VAL A 85 -20.08 -4.63 13.93
N GLN A 86 -20.73 -3.80 14.74
CA GLN A 86 -21.17 -2.46 14.32
C GLN A 86 -19.98 -1.54 14.01
N GLU A 87 -18.91 -1.56 14.83
CA GLU A 87 -17.68 -0.83 14.54
C GLU A 87 -17.07 -1.25 13.20
N LEU A 88 -17.03 -2.56 12.95
CA LEU A 88 -16.42 -3.11 11.75
C LEU A 88 -17.25 -2.83 10.48
N LEU A 89 -18.58 -2.94 10.54
CA LEU A 89 -19.48 -2.54 9.45
C LEU A 89 -19.36 -1.04 9.15
N ALA A 90 -19.25 -0.20 10.18
CA ALA A 90 -19.04 1.24 10.00
C ALA A 90 -17.68 1.54 9.35
N ALA A 91 -16.62 0.84 9.76
CA ALA A 91 -15.29 0.97 9.15
C ALA A 91 -15.28 0.50 7.68
N LEU A 92 -15.90 -0.65 7.39
CA LEU A 92 -16.03 -1.18 6.03
C LEU A 92 -16.88 -0.27 5.13
N GLY A 93 -17.95 0.33 5.65
CA GLY A 93 -18.81 1.25 4.90
C GLY A 93 -18.18 2.62 4.65
N LYS A 94 -17.26 3.06 5.51
CA LYS A 94 -16.47 4.29 5.33
C LYS A 94 -15.21 4.08 4.50
N TYR A 95 -14.80 2.84 4.25
CA TYR A 95 -13.62 2.57 3.45
C TYR A 95 -13.84 3.13 2.04
N PRO A 96 -12.93 4.00 1.55
CA PRO A 96 -13.15 4.71 0.31
C PRO A 96 -13.15 3.74 -0.89
N ARG A 97 -14.02 4.01 -1.86
CA ARG A 97 -14.15 3.21 -3.09
C ARG A 97 -13.20 3.66 -4.18
N GLU A 98 -12.70 4.89 -4.07
CA GLU A 98 -11.77 5.51 -4.99
C GLU A 98 -10.48 5.82 -4.24
N ASN A 99 -9.37 5.88 -4.97
CA ASN A 99 -8.07 6.19 -4.39
C ASN A 99 -7.98 7.70 -4.09
N ASP A 100 -8.35 8.09 -2.87
CA ASP A 100 -8.22 9.46 -2.39
C ASP A 100 -6.81 9.70 -1.83
N PRO A 101 -6.01 10.63 -2.40
CA PRO A 101 -4.67 10.94 -1.91
C PRO A 101 -4.61 11.46 -0.46
N ALA A 102 -5.72 11.97 0.07
CA ALA A 102 -5.79 12.50 1.43
C ALA A 102 -6.03 11.41 2.49
N VAL A 103 -6.39 10.19 2.07
CA VAL A 103 -6.76 9.09 2.97
C VAL A 103 -5.65 8.05 3.04
N ASP A 104 -5.28 7.65 4.26
CA ASP A 104 -4.35 6.54 4.47
C ASP A 104 -5.10 5.19 4.38
N LEU A 105 -5.29 4.73 3.14
CA LEU A 105 -5.95 3.46 2.81
C LEU A 105 -5.34 2.26 3.53
N LEU A 106 -4.02 2.27 3.75
CA LEU A 106 -3.30 1.17 4.35
C LEU A 106 -3.50 1.15 5.86
N HIS A 107 -3.52 2.32 6.50
CA HIS A 107 -3.84 2.44 7.91
C HIS A 107 -5.27 1.98 8.21
N ASP A 108 -6.25 2.42 7.42
CA ASP A 108 -7.64 2.02 7.58
C ASP A 108 -7.83 0.51 7.36
N LEU A 109 -7.15 -0.05 6.36
CA LEU A 109 -7.16 -1.49 6.12
C LEU A 109 -6.56 -2.28 7.30
N GLN A 110 -5.47 -1.79 7.89
CA GLN A 110 -4.89 -2.41 9.09
C GLN A 110 -5.84 -2.35 10.28
N ARG A 111 -6.53 -1.22 10.46
CA ARG A 111 -7.56 -1.09 11.50
C ARG A 111 -8.66 -2.14 11.32
N ILE A 112 -9.19 -2.28 10.10
CA ILE A 112 -10.20 -3.29 9.75
C ILE A 112 -9.69 -4.70 10.07
N ARG A 113 -8.47 -5.05 9.63
CA ARG A 113 -7.84 -6.35 9.91
C ARG A 113 -7.77 -6.65 11.41
N ASN A 114 -7.34 -5.68 12.20
CA ASN A 114 -7.17 -5.84 13.65
C ASN A 114 -8.52 -6.02 14.36
N THR A 115 -9.52 -5.20 14.02
CA THR A 115 -10.87 -5.32 14.57
C THR A 115 -11.52 -6.65 14.16
N TYR A 116 -11.34 -7.09 12.91
CA TYR A 116 -11.81 -8.41 12.45
C TYR A 116 -11.15 -9.57 13.21
N ARG A 117 -9.82 -9.54 13.40
CA ARG A 117 -9.12 -10.58 14.21
C ARG A 117 -9.64 -10.64 15.64
N ARG A 118 -9.92 -9.48 16.24
CA ARG A 118 -10.51 -9.39 17.59
C ARG A 118 -11.91 -10.00 17.62
N LEU A 119 -12.73 -9.76 16.60
CA LEU A 119 -14.04 -10.38 16.45
C LEU A 119 -13.94 -11.90 16.34
N CYS A 120 -13.06 -12.41 15.47
CA CYS A 120 -12.84 -13.86 15.31
C CYS A 120 -12.34 -14.50 16.61
N ALA A 121 -11.44 -13.85 17.34
CA ALA A 121 -10.96 -14.34 18.63
C ALA A 121 -12.07 -14.40 19.69
N LEU A 122 -12.96 -13.40 19.72
CA LEU A 122 -14.08 -13.34 20.66
C LEU A 122 -15.11 -14.45 20.38
N LEU A 123 -15.44 -14.68 19.11
CA LEU A 123 -16.43 -15.67 18.68
C LEU A 123 -15.83 -17.07 18.42
N LYS A 124 -14.51 -17.24 18.64
CA LYS A 124 -13.76 -18.47 18.35
C LYS A 124 -13.95 -18.97 16.91
N LEU A 125 -14.04 -18.04 15.96
CA LEU A 125 -14.24 -18.37 14.56
C LEU A 125 -12.92 -18.70 13.86
N PRO A 126 -12.86 -19.77 13.05
CA PRO A 126 -11.65 -20.16 12.33
C PRO A 126 -11.43 -19.37 11.02
N TYR A 127 -12.29 -18.40 10.71
CA TYR A 127 -12.22 -17.66 9.46
C TYR A 127 -11.00 -16.75 9.41
N LYS A 128 -10.18 -16.98 8.40
CA LYS A 128 -8.99 -16.17 8.10
C LYS A 128 -8.99 -15.89 6.62
N TYR A 129 -8.81 -14.62 6.24
CA TYR A 129 -8.50 -14.29 4.87
C TYR A 129 -7.13 -14.87 4.53
N THR A 130 -7.11 -15.90 3.68
CA THR A 130 -5.89 -16.40 3.06
C THR A 130 -5.79 -15.74 1.70
N GLN A 131 -4.72 -14.98 1.47
CA GLN A 131 -4.43 -14.52 0.12
C GLN A 131 -4.24 -15.76 -0.74
N THR A 132 -5.10 -15.94 -1.74
CA THR A 132 -4.90 -16.96 -2.76
C THR A 132 -3.74 -16.47 -3.63
N ASN A 133 -2.51 -16.77 -3.20
CA ASN A 133 -1.34 -16.77 -4.06
C ASN A 133 -1.48 -17.97 -5.00
N ALA A 134 -2.17 -17.78 -6.12
CA ALA A 134 -2.20 -18.75 -7.20
C ALA A 134 -2.53 -18.08 -8.54
N LEU A 135 -1.78 -17.04 -8.91
CA LEU A 135 -1.46 -16.78 -10.31
C LEU A 135 0.03 -16.47 -10.35
N SER A 136 0.81 -17.56 -10.38
CA SER A 136 2.17 -17.59 -10.86
C SER A 136 2.23 -17.00 -12.26
N PHE A 137 3.15 -16.07 -12.49
CA PHE A 137 3.73 -15.82 -13.80
C PHE A 137 5.13 -16.43 -13.79
#